data_AF-A0A517Q3T9-F1
#
_entry.id   AF-A0A517Q3T9-F1
#
_cell.length_a   1.000
_cell.length_b   1.000
_cell.length_c   1.000
_cell.angle_alpha   90.00
_cell.angle_beta   90.00
_cell.angle_gamma   90.00
#
_symmetry.space_group_name_H-M   'P 1'
#
loop_
_entity.id
_entity.type
_entity.pdbx_description
1 polymer ?
#
loop_
_entity_poly.entity_id
_entity_poly.type
_entity_poly.pdbx_seq_one_letter_code
_entity_poly.pdbx_strand_id
1 'polypeptide(L)'
;MTTTPSKTQTHLSQEERKQVIRLIIKLISLSKDTTDIKQAVSEKYNLSRRSVERYITSARREMVKQVNLPPEVHRAESLYFYLSVINDPNSIQRDRIRARERIDRLLDIDLSSITQARREFDRTAQEIHDLSDEEFQDYYNKKLKELGVNPKSSLFNGTYQPS
;
A
#
# COMPACT_ATOMS: atom_id res chain seq x y z
N MET A 1 20.48 -25.21 35.43
CA MET A 1 20.08 -25.61 34.07
C MET A 1 18.62 -25.23 33.88
N THR A 2 18.32 -24.21 33.09
CA THR A 2 16.94 -23.79 32.80
C THR A 2 16.58 -24.23 31.39
N THR A 3 15.84 -25.33 31.29
CA THR A 3 15.26 -25.83 30.04
C THR A 3 14.05 -24.97 29.67
N THR A 4 14.24 -24.01 28.78
CA THR A 4 13.14 -23.24 28.19
C THR A 4 12.34 -24.16 27.27
N PRO A 5 11.03 -24.38 27.49
CA PRO A 5 10.25 -25.27 26.64
C PRO A 5 10.14 -24.67 25.23
N SER A 6 10.63 -25.43 24.25
CA SER A 6 10.58 -25.09 22.83
C SER A 6 9.13 -24.96 22.38
N LYS A 7 8.74 -23.76 21.93
CA LYS A 7 7.41 -23.45 21.42
C LYS A 7 7.26 -24.15 20.07
N THR A 8 6.67 -25.33 20.05
CA THR A 8 6.32 -26.08 18.84
C THR A 8 5.47 -25.18 17.94
N GLN A 9 5.95 -24.93 16.72
CA GLN A 9 5.24 -24.10 15.75
C GLN A 9 3.93 -24.81 15.36
N THR A 10 2.81 -24.37 15.92
CA THR A 10 1.50 -24.91 15.60
C THR A 10 1.13 -24.55 14.17
N HIS A 11 1.16 -25.54 13.27
CA HIS A 11 0.72 -25.34 11.90
C HIS A 11 -0.82 -25.40 11.87
N LEU A 12 -1.46 -24.23 11.81
CA LEU A 12 -2.93 -24.12 11.67
C LEU A 12 -3.41 -24.80 10.39
N SER A 13 -4.48 -25.57 10.51
CA SER A 13 -5.25 -26.11 9.39
C SER A 13 -5.88 -24.99 8.56
N GLN A 14 -6.30 -25.30 7.33
CA GLN A 14 -6.94 -24.29 6.47
C GLN A 14 -8.22 -23.72 7.07
N GLU A 15 -9.03 -24.55 7.74
CA GLU A 15 -10.27 -24.10 8.38
C GLU A 15 -10.00 -23.19 9.58
N GLU A 16 -9.01 -23.51 10.42
CA GLU A 16 -8.62 -22.63 11.52
C GLU A 16 -8.09 -21.28 11.01
N ARG A 17 -7.35 -21.26 9.90
CA ARG A 17 -6.92 -20.00 9.26
C ARG A 17 -8.11 -19.13 8.85
N LYS A 18 -9.14 -19.73 8.25
CA LYS A 18 -10.37 -19.00 7.90
C LYS A 18 -11.07 -18.46 9.15
N GLN A 19 -11.13 -19.25 10.23
CA GLN A 19 -11.72 -18.81 11.50
C GLN A 19 -10.95 -17.64 12.14
N VAL A 20 -9.61 -17.69 12.10
CA VAL A 20 -8.75 -16.59 12.56
C VAL A 20 -9.03 -15.32 11.75
N ILE A 21 -9.07 -15.43 10.42
CA ILE A 21 -9.36 -14.28 9.54
C ILE A 21 -10.74 -13.69 9.85
N ARG A 22 -11.78 -14.51 9.94
CA ARG A 22 -13.15 -14.06 10.28
C ARG A 22 -13.20 -13.36 11.64
N LEU A 23 -12.51 -13.90 12.64
CA LEU A 23 -12.43 -13.28 13.96
C LEU A 23 -11.75 -11.91 13.88
N ILE A 24 -10.64 -11.80 13.15
CA ILE A 24 -9.93 -10.53 12.98
C ILE A 24 -10.81 -9.50 12.28
N ILE A 25 -11.52 -9.87 11.21
CA ILE A 25 -12.47 -8.99 10.53
C ILE A 25 -13.48 -8.45 11.53
N LYS A 26 -14.10 -9.34 12.32
CA LYS A 26 -15.06 -8.94 13.36
C LYS A 26 -14.47 -7.96 14.37
N LEU A 27 -13.24 -8.18 14.82
CA LEU A 27 -12.58 -7.28 15.77
C LEU A 27 -12.25 -5.91 15.15
N ILE A 28 -11.85 -5.87 13.87
CA ILE A 28 -11.63 -4.61 13.14
C ILE A 28 -12.95 -3.85 12.99
N SER A 29 -14.04 -4.53 12.64
CA SER A 29 -15.38 -3.91 12.54
C SER A 29 -15.88 -3.35 13.87
N LEU A 30 -15.38 -3.85 15.01
CA LEU A 30 -15.64 -3.32 16.35
C LEU A 30 -14.64 -2.23 16.77
N SER A 31 -13.86 -1.69 15.82
CA SER A 31 -12.86 -0.65 16.04
C SER A 31 -11.84 -1.00 17.13
N LYS A 32 -11.48 -2.28 17.26
CA LYS A 32 -10.44 -2.71 18.21
C LYS A 32 -9.04 -2.36 17.71
N ASP A 33 -8.18 -1.97 18.64
CA ASP A 33 -6.81 -1.63 18.33
C ASP A 33 -6.02 -2.87 17.88
N THR A 34 -5.04 -2.64 17.01
CA THR A 34 -4.20 -3.74 16.48
C THR A 34 -3.43 -4.47 17.58
N THR A 35 -3.07 -3.79 18.67
CA THR A 35 -2.44 -4.39 19.85
C THR A 35 -3.38 -5.38 20.53
N ASP A 36 -4.63 -4.98 20.78
CA ASP A 36 -5.66 -5.81 21.39
C ASP A 36 -6.01 -7.01 20.51
N ILE A 37 -6.11 -6.79 19.19
CA ILE A 37 -6.33 -7.86 18.21
C ILE A 37 -5.17 -8.87 18.26
N LYS A 38 -3.92 -8.38 18.23
CA LYS A 38 -2.73 -9.24 18.30
C LYS A 38 -2.72 -10.05 19.59
N GLN A 39 -3.09 -9.44 20.72
CA GLN A 39 -3.15 -10.12 22.00
C GLN A 39 -4.24 -11.18 22.04
N ALA A 40 -5.50 -10.82 21.78
CA ALA A 40 -6.64 -11.73 21.86
C ALA A 40 -6.50 -12.94 20.92
N VAL A 41 -6.01 -12.73 19.69
CA VAL A 41 -5.83 -13.82 18.71
C VAL A 41 -4.62 -14.69 19.05
N SER A 42 -3.53 -14.08 19.55
CA SER A 42 -2.34 -14.81 19.99
C SER A 42 -2.66 -15.75 21.15
N GLU A 43 -3.44 -15.28 22.12
CA GLU A 43 -3.88 -16.08 23.27
C GLU A 43 -4.84 -17.20 22.84
N LYS A 44 -5.86 -16.88 22.02
CA LYS A 44 -6.88 -17.85 21.63
C LYS A 44 -6.37 -19.00 20.76
N TYR A 45 -5.43 -18.73 19.85
CA TYR A 45 -4.93 -19.72 18.88
C TYR A 45 -3.46 -20.11 19.11
N ASN A 46 -2.87 -19.70 20.24
CA ASN A 46 -1.46 -19.91 20.58
C ASN A 46 -0.48 -19.51 19.46
N LEU A 47 -0.74 -18.37 18.82
CA LEU A 47 0.07 -17.85 17.72
C LEU A 47 1.07 -16.82 18.19
N SER A 48 2.20 -16.68 17.48
CA SER A 48 3.07 -15.52 17.66
C SER A 48 2.37 -14.23 17.20
N ARG A 49 2.61 -13.11 17.87
CA ARG A 49 2.08 -11.79 17.45
C ARG A 49 2.46 -11.43 16.00
N ARG A 50 3.66 -11.86 15.56
CA ARG A 50 4.13 -11.69 14.18
C ARG A 50 3.34 -12.53 13.18
N SER A 51 2.91 -13.73 13.56
CA SER A 51 2.02 -14.56 12.75
C SER A 51 0.64 -13.91 12.62
N VAL A 52 0.10 -13.37 13.72
CA VAL A 52 -1.20 -12.66 13.71
C VAL A 52 -1.19 -11.47 12.76
N GLU A 53 -0.07 -10.73 12.67
CA GLU A 53 0.08 -9.60 11.75
C GLU A 53 -0.10 -9.98 10.27
N ARG A 54 0.36 -11.17 9.87
CA ARG A 54 0.10 -11.70 8.52
C ARG A 54 -1.39 -11.93 8.30
N TYR A 55 -2.10 -12.49 9.30
CA TYR A 55 -3.54 -12.70 9.22
C TYR A 55 -4.34 -11.40 9.25
N ILE A 56 -3.88 -10.36 9.95
CA ILE A 56 -4.48 -9.02 9.89
C ILE A 56 -4.40 -8.46 8.46
N THR A 57 -3.25 -8.61 7.81
CA THR A 57 -3.09 -8.19 6.41
C THR A 57 -4.03 -8.95 5.50
N SER A 58 -4.14 -10.27 5.65
CA SER A 58 -5.08 -11.10 4.88
C SER A 58 -6.54 -10.72 5.13
N ALA A 59 -6.92 -10.48 6.39
CA ALA A 59 -8.26 -10.04 6.76
C ALA A 59 -8.63 -8.71 6.11
N ARG A 60 -7.72 -7.72 6.14
CA ARG A 60 -7.93 -6.44 5.46
C ARG A 60 -8.11 -6.60 3.95
N ARG A 61 -7.34 -7.49 3.31
CA ARG A 61 -7.52 -7.82 1.88
C ARG A 61 -8.89 -8.43 1.61
N GLU A 62 -9.38 -9.32 2.47
CA GLU A 62 -10.72 -9.88 2.32
C GLU A 62 -11.81 -8.83 2.52
N MET A 63 -11.66 -7.94 3.50
CA MET A 63 -12.60 -6.83 3.68
C MET A 63 -12.69 -5.99 2.40
N VAL A 64 -11.55 -5.60 1.81
CA VAL A 64 -11.53 -4.85 0.54
C VAL A 64 -12.24 -5.61 -0.59
N LYS A 65 -12.06 -6.93 -0.70
CA LYS A 65 -12.78 -7.74 -1.71
C LYS A 65 -14.29 -7.79 -1.51
N GLN A 66 -14.76 -7.69 -0.27
CA GLN A 66 -16.19 -7.68 0.03
C GLN A 66 -16.83 -6.33 -0.25
N VAL A 67 -16.03 -5.26 -0.33
CA VAL A 67 -16.56 -3.95 -0.63
C VAL A 67 -16.75 -3.81 -2.14
N ASN A 68 -18.01 -3.74 -2.56
CA ASN A 68 -18.42 -3.55 -3.96
C ASN A 68 -18.40 -2.08 -4.40
N LEU A 69 -17.58 -1.24 -3.76
CA LEU A 69 -17.48 0.17 -4.11
C LEU A 69 -16.28 0.37 -5.07
N PRO A 70 -16.45 1.19 -6.11
CA PRO A 70 -15.33 1.59 -6.96
C PRO A 70 -14.22 2.25 -6.11
N PRO A 71 -12.94 2.01 -6.41
CA PRO A 71 -11.82 2.62 -5.70
C PRO A 71 -11.88 4.15 -5.60
N GLU A 72 -12.44 4.80 -6.62
CA GLU A 72 -12.63 6.26 -6.67
C GLU A 72 -13.58 6.77 -5.58
N VAL A 73 -14.66 6.03 -5.33
CA VAL A 73 -15.63 6.38 -4.27
C VAL A 73 -14.96 6.28 -2.90
N HIS A 74 -14.15 5.26 -2.67
CA HIS A 74 -13.37 5.13 -1.45
C HIS A 74 -12.35 6.24 -1.24
N ARG A 75 -11.68 6.68 -2.31
CA ARG A 75 -10.77 7.83 -2.24
C ARG A 75 -11.52 9.10 -1.87
N ALA A 76 -12.67 9.34 -2.49
CA ALA A 76 -13.52 10.50 -2.19
C ALA A 76 -14.01 10.49 -0.73
N GLU A 77 -14.57 9.38 -0.25
CA GLU A 77 -15.01 9.23 1.14
C GLU A 77 -13.87 9.44 2.14
N SER A 78 -12.70 8.86 1.84
CA SER A 78 -11.51 9.03 2.68
C SER A 78 -11.05 10.49 2.73
N LEU A 79 -11.08 11.18 1.58
CA LEU A 79 -10.73 12.60 1.49
C LEU A 79 -11.67 13.43 2.37
N TYR A 80 -12.99 13.23 2.25
CA TYR A 80 -13.97 13.94 3.09
C TYR A 80 -13.76 13.67 4.58
N PHE A 81 -13.48 12.43 4.96
CA PHE A 81 -13.17 12.08 6.34
C PHE A 81 -11.95 12.85 6.85
N TYR A 82 -10.82 12.81 6.15
CA TYR A 82 -9.61 13.49 6.61
C TYR A 82 -9.74 15.02 6.61
N LEU A 83 -10.50 15.59 5.66
CA LEU A 83 -10.83 17.02 5.69
C LEU A 83 -11.64 17.39 6.94
N SER A 84 -12.60 16.54 7.34
CA SER A 84 -13.36 16.77 8.56
C SER A 84 -12.48 16.80 9.81
N VAL A 85 -11.47 15.92 9.89
CA VAL A 85 -10.48 15.90 10.98
C VAL A 85 -9.61 17.16 10.99
N ILE A 86 -9.22 17.67 9.82
CA ILE A 86 -8.40 18.90 9.71
C ILE A 86 -9.20 20.13 10.13
N ASN A 87 -10.47 20.19 9.74
CA ASN A 87 -11.35 21.32 9.98
C ASN A 87 -11.96 21.35 11.39
N ASP A 88 -11.96 20.21 12.10
CA ASP A 88 -12.42 20.16 13.49
C ASP A 88 -11.46 20.94 14.42
N PRO A 89 -11.90 22.03 15.07
CA PRO A 89 -11.06 22.81 15.98
C PRO A 89 -10.65 22.02 17.23
N ASN A 90 -11.43 21.00 17.62
CA ASN A 90 -11.16 20.17 18.80
C ASN A 90 -10.18 19.02 18.51
N SER A 91 -9.83 18.80 17.24
CA SER A 91 -8.90 17.74 16.86
C SER A 91 -7.50 18.01 17.40
N ILE A 92 -6.85 16.94 17.87
CA ILE A 92 -5.48 17.00 18.36
C ILE A 92 -4.55 17.32 17.19
N GLN A 93 -3.54 18.18 17.40
CA GLN A 93 -2.60 18.59 16.35
C GLN A 93 -1.95 17.40 15.63
N ARG A 94 -1.62 16.34 16.37
CA ARG A 94 -1.07 15.09 15.82
C ARG A 94 -2.00 14.44 14.80
N ASP A 95 -3.30 14.43 15.06
CA ASP A 95 -4.28 13.80 14.18
C ASP A 95 -4.52 14.65 12.93
N ARG A 96 -4.49 15.98 13.05
CA ARG A 96 -4.49 16.89 11.89
C ARG A 96 -3.27 16.68 10.99
N ILE A 97 -2.06 16.54 11.56
CA ILE A 97 -0.84 16.26 10.80
C ILE A 97 -0.99 14.93 10.06
N ARG A 98 -1.42 13.87 10.74
CA ARG A 98 -1.64 12.56 10.11
C ARG A 98 -2.71 12.59 9.03
N ALA A 99 -3.78 13.35 9.22
CA ALA A 99 -4.83 13.52 8.22
C ALA A 99 -4.27 14.18 6.95
N ARG A 100 -3.43 15.21 7.09
CA ARG A 100 -2.72 15.84 5.94
C ARG A 100 -1.83 14.86 5.21
N GLU A 101 -0.97 14.13 5.93
CA GLU A 101 -0.12 13.08 5.32
C GLU A 101 -0.94 12.02 4.57
N ARG A 102 -2.14 11.69 5.07
CA ARG A 102 -3.03 10.73 4.40
C ARG A 102 -3.66 11.31 3.14
N ILE A 103 -4.02 12.58 3.14
CA ILE A 103 -4.50 13.28 1.94
C ILE A 103 -3.38 13.34 0.88
N ASP A 104 -2.15 13.68 1.27
CA ASP A 104 -1.02 13.74 0.34
C ASP A 104 -0.78 12.38 -0.34
N ARG A 105 -0.91 11.28 0.41
CA ARG A 105 -0.84 9.92 -0.14
C ARG A 105 -2.05 9.53 -0.99
N LEU A 106 -3.24 10.05 -0.70
CA LEU A 106 -4.44 9.79 -1.50
C LEU A 106 -4.40 10.50 -2.85
N LEU A 107 -3.75 11.68 -2.89
CA LEU A 107 -3.58 12.51 -4.07
C LEU A 107 -2.27 12.25 -4.81
N ASP A 108 -1.48 11.28 -4.34
CA ASP A 108 -0.16 10.93 -4.88
C ASP A 108 0.84 12.12 -4.93
N ILE A 109 0.67 13.11 -4.06
CA ILE A 109 1.51 14.32 -3.94
C ILE A 109 2.79 14.03 -3.11
N ASP A 110 2.79 12.94 -2.34
CA ASP A 110 3.91 12.52 -1.50
C ASP A 110 5.20 12.28 -2.33
N LEU A 111 6.29 13.01 -2.05
CA LEU A 111 7.56 12.97 -2.80
C LEU A 111 8.19 11.57 -2.89
N SER A 112 7.78 10.65 -2.01
CA SER A 112 8.25 9.27 -2.01
C SER A 112 7.78 8.45 -3.23
N SER A 113 6.66 8.80 -3.86
CA SER A 113 6.17 8.15 -5.10
C SER A 113 7.09 8.45 -6.30
N ILE A 114 7.58 9.68 -6.40
CA ILE A 114 8.56 10.13 -7.42
C ILE A 114 9.85 9.32 -7.31
N THR A 115 10.24 8.92 -6.09
CA THR A 115 11.47 8.16 -5.84
C THR A 115 11.35 6.70 -6.29
N GLN A 116 10.13 6.13 -6.28
CA GLN A 116 9.89 4.78 -6.83
C GLN A 116 9.88 4.81 -8.36
N ALA A 117 9.26 5.82 -8.99
CA ALA A 117 9.30 6.00 -10.44
C ALA A 117 10.73 6.20 -10.97
N ARG A 118 11.61 6.87 -10.21
CA ARG A 118 13.04 7.00 -10.56
C ARG A 118 13.82 5.68 -10.59
N ARG A 119 13.31 4.60 -9.98
CA ARG A 119 13.93 3.25 -10.04
C ARG A 119 13.49 2.44 -11.26
N GLU A 120 12.54 2.94 -12.06
CA GLU A 120 11.97 2.17 -13.18
C GLU A 120 12.80 2.28 -14.46
N PHE A 121 13.70 3.26 -14.52
CA PHE A 121 14.73 3.37 -15.54
C PHE A 121 15.99 2.67 -15.04
N ASP A 122 16.15 1.41 -15.43
CA ASP A 122 17.26 0.53 -15.04
C ASP A 122 18.61 0.94 -15.64
N ARG A 123 18.65 1.98 -16.49
CA ARG A 123 19.85 2.48 -17.16
C ARG A 123 20.33 3.79 -16.55
N THR A 124 21.64 3.91 -16.41
CA THR A 124 22.30 5.14 -15.98
C THR A 124 22.19 6.22 -17.06
N ALA A 125 22.37 7.50 -16.68
CA ALA A 125 22.28 8.61 -17.61
C ALA A 125 23.29 8.52 -18.78
N GLN A 126 24.45 7.90 -18.56
CA GLN A 126 25.44 7.64 -19.61
C GLN A 126 24.98 6.54 -20.58
N GLU A 127 24.44 5.44 -20.08
CA GLU A 127 23.90 4.35 -20.92
C GLU A 127 22.68 4.77 -21.74
N ILE A 128 21.97 5.83 -21.32
CA ILE A 128 20.89 6.44 -22.10
C ILE A 128 21.45 7.32 -23.22
N HIS A 129 22.54 8.04 -22.96
CA HIS A 129 23.21 8.91 -23.93
C HIS A 129 23.95 8.13 -25.01
N ASP A 130 24.43 6.93 -24.70
CA ASP A 130 25.16 6.06 -25.63
C ASP A 130 24.23 5.25 -26.56
N LEU A 131 22.92 5.28 -26.33
CA LEU A 131 21.93 4.66 -27.23
C LEU A 131 21.75 5.53 -28.47
N SER A 132 21.58 4.88 -29.62
CA SER A 132 21.03 5.59 -30.78
C SER A 132 19.59 6.02 -30.52
N ASP A 133 19.13 7.06 -31.23
CA ASP A 133 17.78 7.60 -31.09
C ASP A 133 16.69 6.52 -31.29
N GLU A 134 16.92 5.59 -32.22
CA GLU A 134 16.01 4.47 -32.49
C GLU A 134 15.96 3.48 -31.33
N GLU A 135 17.11 3.11 -30.75
CA GLU A 135 17.20 2.20 -29.61
C GLU A 135 16.64 2.82 -28.33
N PHE A 136 16.83 4.13 -28.15
CA PHE A 136 16.24 4.87 -27.05
C PHE A 136 14.72 4.88 -27.15
N GLN A 137 14.19 5.14 -28.35
CA GLN A 137 12.75 5.18 -28.58
C GLN A 137 12.09 3.82 -28.34
N ASP A 138 12.73 2.72 -28.77
CA ASP A 138 12.26 1.36 -28.53
C ASP A 138 12.29 0.99 -27.04
N TYR A 139 13.36 1.37 -26.33
CA TYR A 139 13.46 1.19 -24.89
C TYR A 139 12.38 1.98 -24.14
N TYR A 140 12.16 3.23 -24.52
CA TYR A 140 11.15 4.11 -23.92
C TYR A 140 9.73 3.58 -24.15
N ASN A 141 9.41 3.18 -25.39
CA ASN A 141 8.12 2.58 -25.74
C ASN A 141 7.85 1.27 -24.98
N LYS A 142 8.88 0.44 -24.81
CA LYS A 142 8.79 -0.79 -24.02
C LYS A 142 8.48 -0.49 -22.55
N LYS A 143 9.14 0.50 -21.94
CA LYS A 143 8.89 0.91 -20.56
C LYS A 143 7.50 1.51 -20.37
N LEU A 144 7.02 2.34 -21.30
CA LEU A 144 5.64 2.84 -21.26
C LEU A 144 4.59 1.72 -21.31
N LYS A 145 4.83 0.68 -22.12
CA LYS A 145 3.96 -0.51 -22.19
C LYS A 145 3.98 -1.33 -20.90
N GLU A 146 5.14 -1.48 -20.27
CA GLU A 146 5.29 -2.14 -18.95
C GLU A 146 4.55 -1.38 -17.83
N LEU A 147 4.49 -0.05 -17.92
CA LEU A 147 3.76 0.83 -17.01
C LEU A 147 2.25 0.96 -17.31
N GLY A 148 1.75 0.29 -18.35
CA GLY A 148 0.34 0.33 -18.73
C GLY A 148 -0.11 1.66 -19.35
N VAL A 149 0.83 2.51 -19.78
CA VAL A 149 0.56 3.80 -20.44
C VAL A 149 0.57 3.59 -21.96
N ASN A 150 -0.46 4.06 -22.65
CA ASN A 150 -0.59 3.86 -24.10
C ASN A 150 0.33 4.81 -24.87
N PRO A 151 1.35 4.31 -25.62
CA PRO A 151 2.41 5.13 -26.22
C PRO A 151 1.91 6.06 -27.34
N LYS A 152 0.69 5.87 -27.85
CA LYS A 152 0.10 6.73 -28.89
C LYS A 152 -0.37 8.10 -28.39
N SER A 153 -0.34 8.36 -27.08
CA SER A 153 -0.77 9.65 -26.50
C SER A 153 0.38 10.64 -26.25
N SER A 154 1.64 10.21 -26.35
CA SER A 154 2.81 11.06 -26.08
C SER A 154 3.55 11.51 -27.35
N LEU A 155 2.81 11.87 -28.41
CA LEU A 155 3.37 12.67 -29.49
C LEU A 155 3.59 14.09 -28.96
N PHE A 156 4.67 14.27 -28.19
CA PHE A 156 5.26 15.57 -27.99
C PHE A 156 5.94 15.95 -29.31
N ASN A 157 5.17 16.59 -30.18
CA ASN A 157 5.69 17.34 -31.34
C ASN A 157 6.55 18.49 -30.81
N GLY A 158 7.80 18.20 -30.48
CA GLY A 158 8.80 19.19 -30.11
C GLY A 158 10.02 19.01 -31.00
N THR A 159 9.99 19.59 -32.19
CA THR A 159 11.20 19.79 -32.99
C THR A 159 12.21 20.61 -32.19
N TYR A 160 13.26 19.96 -31.70
CA TYR A 160 14.40 20.63 -31.09
C TYR A 160 15.27 21.17 -32.24
N GLN A 161 15.26 22.48 -32.47
CA GLN A 161 16.23 23.16 -33.32
C GLN A 161 17.34 23.72 -32.42
N PRO A 162 18.59 23.27 -32.55
CA PRO A 162 19.71 23.90 -31.85
C PRO A 162 20.07 25.21 -32.55
N SER A 163 20.15 26.28 -31.77
CA SER A 163 20.72 27.60 -32.16
C SER A 163 22.23 27.60 -32.05
#